data_AF-Q060M9-F1
#
_entry.id   AF-Q060M9-F1
#
_cell.length_a   1.000
_cell.length_b   1.000
_cell.length_c   1.000
_cell.angle_alpha   90.00
_cell.angle_beta   90.00
_cell.angle_gamma   90.00
#
_symmetry.space_group_name_H-M   'P 1'
#
loop_
_entity.id
_entity.type
_entity.pdbx_description
1 polymer ?
#
loop_
_entity_poly.entity_id
_entity_poly.type
_entity_poly.pdbx_seq_one_letter_code
_entity_poly.pdbx_strand_id
1 'polypeptide(L)'
;MESISPHDWLSLVHPVLMILFVYPVFGATVRLGILAREKRLDLNPIADTVPIEHAQHAAWAVGGILVAIPIALSVSLLKTTSPFTLVLVAGVVLFSYSKVLKTKLIGQRLAWAATSWIGLLLLGLQPAVERLSDQPWTVLFWQSHFWMGMALIALLLATTAMQPSIGRNMQIRRLHISANVIVALLLFMQAVSGARNLLLR
;
A
#
# COMPACT_ATOMS: atom_id res chain seq x y z
N MET A 1 1.04 32.87 17.32
CA MET A 1 0.97 31.48 16.85
C MET A 1 -0.04 31.47 15.73
N GLU A 2 0.36 31.19 14.50
CA GLU A 2 -0.60 31.00 13.40
C GLU A 2 -1.51 29.82 13.74
N SER A 3 -2.82 29.99 13.53
CA SER A 3 -3.79 28.92 13.76
C SER A 3 -3.72 27.90 12.63
N ILE A 4 -3.57 26.63 12.98
CA ILE A 4 -3.58 25.50 12.03
C ILE A 4 -4.92 25.47 11.28
N SER A 5 -4.88 25.50 9.94
CA SER A 5 -6.08 25.48 9.12
C SER A 5 -6.70 24.07 9.02
N PRO A 6 -7.98 23.93 8.63
CA PRO A 6 -8.57 22.62 8.37
C PRO A 6 -7.83 21.81 7.29
N HIS A 7 -7.24 22.49 6.30
CA HIS A 7 -6.44 21.85 5.25
C HIS A 7 -5.15 21.25 5.83
N ASP A 8 -4.49 21.97 6.74
CA ASP A 8 -3.29 21.49 7.44
C ASP A 8 -3.62 20.25 8.28
N TRP A 9 -4.75 20.25 9.00
CA TRP A 9 -5.21 19.07 9.75
C TRP A 9 -5.49 17.87 8.85
N LEU A 10 -6.19 18.06 7.72
CA LEU A 10 -6.44 17.00 6.75
C LEU A 10 -5.12 16.42 6.22
N SER A 11 -4.14 17.28 6.01
CA SER A 11 -2.82 16.93 5.50
C SER A 11 -2.02 15.99 6.43
N LEU A 12 -2.37 15.96 7.72
CA LEU A 12 -1.76 15.11 8.75
C LEU A 12 -2.49 13.76 8.93
N VAL A 13 -3.71 13.60 8.42
CA VAL A 13 -4.50 12.37 8.61
C VAL A 13 -3.79 11.15 8.01
N HIS A 14 -3.26 11.29 6.79
CA HIS A 14 -2.48 10.22 6.17
C HIS A 14 -1.28 9.80 7.03
N PRO A 15 -0.33 10.69 7.40
CA PRO A 15 0.85 10.26 8.14
C PRO A 15 0.50 9.71 9.53
N VAL A 16 -0.52 10.26 10.21
CA VAL A 16 -1.02 9.70 11.48
C VAL A 16 -1.52 8.27 11.28
N LEU A 17 -2.32 8.01 10.25
CA LEU A 17 -2.80 6.66 9.93
C LEU A 17 -1.63 5.71 9.60
N MET A 18 -0.61 6.19 8.88
CA MET A 18 0.56 5.38 8.56
C MET A 18 1.34 4.98 9.83
N ILE A 19 1.57 5.94 10.74
CA ILE A 19 2.33 5.73 11.97
C ILE A 19 1.57 4.87 12.98
N LEU A 20 0.30 5.16 13.22
CA LEU A 20 -0.47 4.51 14.29
C LEU A 20 -1.04 3.15 13.88
N PHE A 21 -1.22 2.90 12.58
CA PHE A 21 -1.85 1.67 12.10
C PHE A 21 -0.98 0.91 11.11
N VAL A 22 -0.61 1.52 9.98
CA VAL A 22 0.03 0.76 8.88
C VAL A 22 1.39 0.20 9.28
N TYR A 23 2.28 1.02 9.84
CA TYR A 23 3.63 0.58 10.19
C TYR A 23 3.63 -0.51 11.29
N PRO A 24 2.86 -0.38 12.40
CA PRO A 24 2.75 -1.45 13.39
C PRO A 24 2.22 -2.76 12.81
N VAL A 25 1.13 -2.71 12.02
CA VAL A 25 0.55 -3.90 11.39
C VAL A 25 1.52 -4.53 10.39
N PHE A 26 2.27 -3.72 9.65
CA PHE A 26 3.29 -4.22 8.73
C PHE A 26 4.46 -4.89 9.49
N GLY A 27 4.92 -4.30 10.59
CA GLY A 27 5.93 -4.90 11.47
C GLY A 27 5.49 -6.28 12.00
N ALA A 28 4.24 -6.38 12.47
CA ALA A 28 3.64 -7.65 12.87
C ALA A 28 3.56 -8.65 11.70
N THR A 29 3.19 -8.18 10.51
CA THR A 29 3.14 -8.98 9.28
C THR A 29 4.50 -9.59 8.95
N VAL A 30 5.58 -8.81 9.03
CA VAL A 30 6.96 -9.29 8.79
C VAL A 30 7.33 -10.37 9.81
N ARG A 31 7.09 -10.13 11.10
CA ARG A 31 7.37 -11.12 12.16
C ARG A 31 6.61 -12.42 11.93
N LEU A 32 5.31 -12.35 11.67
CA LEU A 32 4.49 -13.53 11.38
C LEU A 32 4.94 -14.24 10.10
N GLY A 33 5.45 -13.52 9.10
CA GLY A 33 6.00 -14.08 7.87
C GLY A 33 7.27 -14.91 8.11
N ILE A 34 8.15 -14.45 9.00
CA ILE A 34 9.34 -15.19 9.44
C ILE A 34 8.92 -16.46 10.19
N LEU A 35 8.01 -16.35 11.16
CA LEU A 35 7.50 -17.51 11.92
C LEU A 35 6.79 -18.52 11.01
N ALA A 36 6.01 -18.05 10.02
CA ALA A 36 5.38 -18.92 9.03
C ALA A 36 6.41 -19.63 8.14
N ARG A 37 7.59 -19.04 7.93
CA ARG A 37 8.72 -19.69 7.23
C ARG A 37 9.38 -20.73 8.13
N GLU A 38 9.68 -20.40 9.37
CA GLU A 38 10.28 -21.33 10.34
C GLU A 38 9.41 -22.56 10.54
N LYS A 39 8.09 -22.36 10.68
CA LYS A 39 7.10 -23.45 10.72
C LYS A 39 7.20 -24.38 9.51
N ARG A 40 7.30 -23.82 8.30
CA ARG A 40 7.41 -24.62 7.05
C ARG A 40 8.72 -25.39 6.95
N LEU A 41 9.76 -24.94 7.64
CA LEU A 41 11.08 -25.57 7.68
C LEU A 41 11.24 -26.48 8.90
N ASP A 42 10.19 -26.65 9.71
CA ASP A 42 10.18 -27.45 10.93
C ASP A 42 11.29 -27.06 11.93
N LEU A 43 11.59 -25.75 12.02
CA LEU A 43 12.67 -25.25 12.88
C LEU A 43 12.22 -25.03 14.34
N ASN A 44 10.93 -24.76 14.55
CA ASN A 44 10.36 -24.40 15.85
C ASN A 44 8.91 -24.91 15.96
N PRO A 45 8.42 -25.23 17.18
CA PRO A 45 7.02 -25.58 17.41
C PRO A 45 6.13 -24.34 17.30
N ILE A 46 5.65 -24.04 16.08
CA ILE A 46 4.81 -22.88 15.77
C ILE A 46 3.37 -23.33 15.51
N ALA A 47 2.37 -22.59 16.02
CA ALA A 47 0.94 -22.89 15.83
C ALA A 47 0.51 -22.87 14.35
N ASP A 48 -0.52 -23.66 13.98
CA ASP A 48 -1.07 -23.72 12.62
C ASP A 48 -1.76 -22.41 12.17
N THR A 49 -2.12 -21.55 13.13
CA THR A 49 -2.77 -20.27 12.85
C THR A 49 -1.82 -19.20 12.32
N VAL A 50 -0.51 -19.30 12.59
CA VAL A 50 0.47 -18.24 12.25
C VAL A 50 0.49 -17.85 10.76
N PRO A 51 0.47 -18.78 9.79
CA PRO A 51 0.38 -18.41 8.37
C PRO A 51 -0.94 -17.72 7.99
N ILE A 52 -2.03 -18.02 8.70
CA ILE A 52 -3.35 -17.40 8.49
C ILE A 52 -3.30 -15.97 9.04
N GLU A 53 -2.79 -15.80 10.26
CA GLU A 53 -2.61 -14.49 10.90
C GLU A 53 -1.70 -13.59 10.06
N HIS A 54 -0.58 -14.12 9.54
CA HIS A 54 0.29 -13.39 8.61
C HIS A 54 -0.48 -12.83 7.40
N ALA A 55 -1.31 -13.66 6.77
CA ALA A 55 -2.10 -13.24 5.62
C ALA A 55 -3.18 -12.20 5.98
N GLN A 56 -3.79 -12.32 7.16
CA GLN A 56 -4.77 -11.35 7.66
C GLN A 56 -4.13 -10.00 7.95
N HIS A 57 -2.98 -9.97 8.64
CA HIS A 57 -2.26 -8.74 8.94
C HIS A 57 -1.75 -8.07 7.66
N ALA A 58 -1.26 -8.86 6.69
CA ALA A 58 -0.92 -8.34 5.37
C ALA A 58 -2.14 -7.67 4.71
N ALA A 59 -3.30 -8.32 4.76
CA ALA A 59 -4.54 -7.75 4.20
C ALA A 59 -4.99 -6.46 4.93
N TRP A 60 -4.80 -6.37 6.25
CA TRP A 60 -5.09 -5.17 7.01
C TRP A 60 -4.12 -4.03 6.68
N ALA A 61 -2.82 -4.30 6.56
CA ALA A 61 -1.83 -3.31 6.17
C ALA A 61 -2.13 -2.72 4.79
N VAL A 62 -2.42 -3.56 3.79
CA VAL A 62 -2.80 -3.11 2.44
C VAL A 62 -4.10 -2.32 2.48
N GLY A 63 -5.11 -2.79 3.22
CA GLY A 63 -6.36 -2.05 3.40
C GLY A 63 -6.15 -0.66 4.00
N GLY A 64 -5.30 -0.55 5.03
CA GLY A 64 -4.94 0.74 5.63
C GLY A 64 -4.26 1.69 4.65
N ILE A 65 -3.34 1.19 3.81
CA ILE A 65 -2.69 2.00 2.76
C ILE A 65 -3.72 2.46 1.70
N LEU A 66 -4.64 1.59 1.29
CA LEU A 66 -5.69 1.94 0.33
C LEU A 66 -6.67 3.00 0.86
N VAL A 67 -6.80 3.14 2.18
CA VAL A 67 -7.51 4.25 2.82
C VAL A 67 -6.63 5.50 2.90
N ALA A 68 -5.35 5.34 3.25
CA ALA A 68 -4.41 6.45 3.40
C ALA A 68 -4.16 7.22 2.09
N ILE A 69 -4.02 6.51 0.96
CA ILE A 69 -3.67 7.13 -0.32
C ILE A 69 -4.74 8.12 -0.81
N PRO A 70 -6.04 7.77 -0.89
CA PRO A 70 -7.08 8.73 -1.27
C PRO A 70 -7.14 9.95 -0.36
N ILE A 71 -6.94 9.77 0.96
CA ILE A 71 -6.85 10.89 1.91
C ILE A 71 -5.67 11.80 1.55
N ALA A 72 -4.49 11.23 1.32
CA ALA A 72 -3.30 12.00 0.92
C ALA A 72 -3.51 12.77 -0.39
N LEU A 73 -4.08 12.12 -1.41
CA LEU A 73 -4.36 12.75 -2.70
C LEU A 73 -5.42 13.85 -2.58
N SER A 74 -6.42 13.69 -1.71
CA SER A 74 -7.47 14.69 -1.51
C SER A 74 -6.93 16.07 -1.12
N VAL A 75 -5.83 16.11 -0.35
CA VAL A 75 -5.17 17.36 0.06
C VAL A 75 -4.78 18.22 -1.15
N SER A 76 -4.37 17.58 -2.25
CA SER A 76 -3.99 18.25 -3.50
C SER A 76 -5.19 18.46 -4.42
N LEU A 77 -6.15 17.53 -4.42
CA LEU A 77 -7.23 17.47 -5.40
C LEU A 77 -8.50 18.24 -5.02
N LEU A 78 -8.72 18.56 -3.75
CA LEU A 78 -9.98 19.19 -3.30
C LEU A 78 -10.26 20.55 -3.96
N LYS A 79 -9.24 21.23 -4.48
CA LYS A 79 -9.39 22.50 -5.21
C LYS A 79 -9.77 22.31 -6.69
N THR A 80 -9.50 21.14 -7.26
CA THR A 80 -9.64 20.88 -8.71
C THR A 80 -10.61 19.74 -9.02
N THR A 81 -11.06 19.01 -8.01
CA THR A 81 -11.89 17.81 -8.16
C THR A 81 -12.98 17.80 -7.11
N SER A 82 -14.20 17.46 -7.52
CA SER A 82 -15.33 17.44 -6.58
C SER A 82 -15.10 16.41 -5.46
N PRO A 83 -15.47 16.72 -4.20
CA PRO A 83 -15.36 15.77 -3.09
C PRO A 83 -16.12 14.46 -3.37
N PHE A 84 -17.26 14.56 -4.06
CA PHE A 84 -18.05 13.38 -4.45
C PHE A 84 -17.25 12.45 -5.37
N THR A 85 -16.54 12.97 -6.37
CA THR A 85 -15.68 12.18 -7.25
C THR A 85 -14.58 11.48 -6.48
N LEU A 86 -13.94 12.16 -5.52
CA LEU A 86 -12.88 11.58 -4.69
C LEU A 86 -13.41 10.40 -3.84
N VAL A 87 -14.56 10.59 -3.19
CA VAL A 87 -15.22 9.54 -2.40
C VAL A 87 -15.65 8.37 -3.28
N LEU A 88 -16.20 8.64 -4.47
CA LEU A 88 -16.63 7.61 -5.40
C LEU A 88 -15.46 6.74 -5.84
N VAL A 89 -14.34 7.34 -6.26
CA VAL A 89 -13.15 6.59 -6.68
C VAL A 89 -12.54 5.82 -5.52
N ALA A 90 -12.45 6.44 -4.32
CA ALA A 90 -12.01 5.72 -3.12
C ALA A 90 -12.91 4.50 -2.82
N GLY A 91 -14.23 4.65 -2.98
CA GLY A 91 -15.20 3.57 -2.85
C GLY A 91 -14.96 2.43 -3.86
N VAL A 92 -14.70 2.76 -5.13
CA VAL A 92 -14.37 1.78 -6.18
C VAL A 92 -13.05 1.04 -5.87
N VAL A 93 -12.03 1.77 -5.39
CA VAL A 93 -10.73 1.19 -5.01
C VAL A 93 -10.91 0.17 -3.88
N LEU A 94 -11.62 0.54 -2.81
CA LEU A 94 -11.89 -0.32 -1.65
C LEU A 94 -12.82 -1.49 -2.00
N PHE A 95 -13.84 -1.24 -2.83
CA PHE A 95 -14.71 -2.30 -3.34
C PHE A 95 -13.91 -3.33 -4.13
N SER A 96 -13.06 -2.88 -5.06
CA SER A 96 -12.20 -3.75 -5.86
C SER A 96 -11.26 -4.56 -4.96
N TYR A 97 -10.65 -3.93 -3.95
CA TYR A 97 -9.83 -4.63 -2.97
C TYR A 97 -10.62 -5.68 -2.18
N SER A 98 -11.85 -5.39 -1.78
CA SER A 98 -12.71 -6.37 -1.10
C SER A 98 -12.97 -7.61 -1.98
N LYS A 99 -13.03 -7.45 -3.30
CA LYS A 99 -13.14 -8.54 -4.26
C LYS A 99 -11.83 -9.32 -4.38
N VAL A 100 -10.67 -8.68 -4.30
CA VAL A 100 -9.37 -9.39 -4.19
C VAL A 100 -9.41 -10.37 -3.03
N LEU A 101 -9.92 -9.96 -1.86
CA LEU A 101 -9.94 -10.82 -0.67
C LEU A 101 -10.94 -11.97 -0.77
N LYS A 102 -12.12 -11.74 -1.36
CA LYS A 102 -13.22 -12.73 -1.40
C LYS A 102 -13.13 -13.72 -2.57
N THR A 103 -12.46 -13.36 -3.66
CA THR A 103 -12.42 -14.18 -4.87
C THR A 103 -11.38 -15.30 -4.78
N LYS A 104 -11.72 -16.50 -5.26
CA LYS A 104 -10.83 -17.67 -5.24
C LYS A 104 -9.89 -17.74 -6.46
N LEU A 105 -10.38 -17.33 -7.63
CA LEU A 105 -9.64 -17.44 -8.90
C LEU A 105 -8.54 -16.39 -9.00
N ILE A 106 -7.30 -16.83 -9.20
CA ILE A 106 -6.13 -15.95 -9.21
C ILE A 106 -6.19 -14.86 -10.28
N GLY A 107 -6.61 -15.21 -11.51
CA GLY A 107 -6.74 -14.23 -12.60
C GLY A 107 -7.73 -13.11 -12.27
N GLN A 108 -8.85 -13.46 -11.63
CA GLN A 108 -9.83 -12.47 -11.17
C GLN A 108 -9.29 -11.63 -10.00
N ARG A 109 -8.57 -12.22 -9.05
CA ARG A 109 -7.91 -11.46 -7.96
C ARG A 109 -6.92 -10.44 -8.52
N LEU A 110 -6.13 -10.82 -9.52
CA LEU A 110 -5.19 -9.92 -10.20
C LEU A 110 -5.92 -8.81 -10.97
N ALA A 111 -7.03 -9.11 -11.64
CA ALA A 111 -7.86 -8.10 -12.30
C ALA A 111 -8.43 -7.09 -11.30
N TRP A 112 -8.99 -7.57 -10.17
CA TRP A 112 -9.50 -6.68 -9.12
C TRP A 112 -8.39 -5.85 -8.45
N ALA A 113 -7.21 -6.43 -8.25
CA ALA A 113 -6.03 -5.73 -7.77
C ALA A 113 -5.60 -4.62 -8.75
N ALA A 114 -5.56 -4.93 -10.06
CA ALA A 114 -5.25 -3.96 -11.10
C ALA A 114 -6.28 -2.84 -11.14
N THR A 115 -7.59 -3.13 -11.04
CA THR A 115 -8.64 -2.09 -10.98
C THR A 115 -8.46 -1.17 -9.77
N SER A 116 -8.16 -1.74 -8.60
CA SER A 116 -7.89 -0.96 -7.38
C SER A 116 -6.66 -0.05 -7.57
N TRP A 117 -5.59 -0.58 -8.15
CA TRP A 117 -4.37 0.18 -8.43
C TRP A 117 -4.57 1.28 -9.48
N ILE A 118 -5.23 0.96 -10.61
CA ILE A 118 -5.51 1.92 -11.69
C ILE A 118 -6.36 3.07 -11.18
N GLY A 119 -7.37 2.81 -10.33
CA GLY A 119 -8.18 3.86 -9.73
C GLY A 119 -7.34 4.88 -8.94
N LEU A 120 -6.38 4.41 -8.15
CA LEU A 120 -5.43 5.27 -7.44
C LEU A 120 -4.48 6.00 -8.38
N LEU A 121 -3.96 5.30 -9.40
CA LEU A 121 -3.03 5.88 -10.37
C LEU A 121 -3.70 7.02 -11.15
N LEU A 122 -4.94 6.84 -11.60
CA LEU A 122 -5.68 7.87 -12.35
C LEU A 122 -5.97 9.13 -11.52
N LEU A 123 -6.23 8.99 -10.21
CA LEU A 123 -6.30 10.14 -9.30
C LEU A 123 -4.93 10.79 -9.12
N GLY A 124 -3.89 9.98 -9.00
CA GLY A 124 -2.52 10.43 -8.81
C GLY A 124 -1.91 11.17 -10.01
N LEU A 125 -2.36 10.83 -11.21
CA LEU A 125 -1.91 11.43 -12.47
C LEU A 125 -2.61 12.76 -12.79
N GLN A 126 -3.54 13.22 -11.96
CA GLN A 126 -4.13 14.54 -12.13
C GLN A 126 -3.05 15.64 -12.04
N PRO A 127 -3.16 16.74 -12.81
CA PRO A 127 -2.13 17.79 -12.83
C PRO A 127 -1.88 18.47 -11.48
N ALA A 128 -2.89 18.49 -10.59
CA ALA A 128 -2.78 19.10 -9.27
C ALA A 128 -1.94 18.29 -8.26
N VAL A 129 -1.60 17.04 -8.56
CA VAL A 129 -0.79 16.19 -7.67
C VAL A 129 0.69 16.42 -7.98
N GLU A 130 1.44 16.88 -6.99
CA GLU A 130 2.89 17.03 -7.11
C GLU A 130 3.59 15.67 -7.11
N ARG A 131 4.38 15.42 -8.15
CA ARG A 131 5.09 14.14 -8.34
C ARG A 131 6.61 14.30 -8.39
N LEU A 132 7.14 15.50 -8.20
CA LEU A 132 8.56 15.89 -8.42
C LEU A 132 9.05 15.71 -9.86
N SER A 133 8.98 14.49 -10.42
CA SER A 133 9.33 14.17 -11.80
C SER A 133 8.54 12.96 -12.27
N ASP A 134 8.08 13.02 -13.53
CA ASP A 134 7.42 11.90 -14.22
C ASP A 134 8.38 11.14 -15.17
N GLN A 135 9.69 11.44 -15.12
CA GLN A 135 10.71 10.83 -15.99
C GLN A 135 11.50 9.72 -15.27
N PRO A 136 11.31 8.42 -15.62
CA PRO A 136 11.83 7.30 -14.84
C PRO A 136 13.36 7.14 -14.86
N TRP A 137 14.05 7.74 -15.81
CA TRP A 137 15.52 7.76 -15.90
C TRP A 137 16.17 8.85 -15.03
N THR A 138 15.38 9.64 -14.29
CA THR A 138 15.90 10.73 -13.44
C THR A 138 15.90 10.33 -11.96
N VAL A 139 16.87 10.85 -11.19
CA VAL A 139 16.93 10.65 -9.73
C VAL A 139 15.68 11.22 -9.05
N LEU A 140 15.14 12.34 -9.55
CA LEU A 140 13.96 12.99 -9.01
C LEU A 140 12.71 12.09 -9.03
N PHE A 141 12.57 11.24 -10.06
CA PHE A 141 11.47 10.25 -10.12
C PHE A 141 11.56 9.26 -8.96
N TRP A 142 12.77 8.77 -8.67
CA TRP A 142 13.02 7.84 -7.56
C TRP A 142 13.07 8.51 -6.19
N GLN A 143 13.00 9.84 -6.12
CA GLN A 143 12.78 10.61 -4.89
C GLN A 143 11.30 11.00 -4.70
N SER A 144 10.45 10.68 -5.69
CA SER A 144 9.02 10.97 -5.67
C SER A 144 8.30 10.10 -4.67
N HIS A 145 7.71 10.76 -3.66
CA HIS A 145 6.83 10.08 -2.71
C HIS A 145 5.65 9.42 -3.44
N PHE A 146 5.13 10.08 -4.48
CA PHE A 146 4.04 9.56 -5.30
C PHE A 146 4.42 8.27 -6.05
N TRP A 147 5.46 8.30 -6.89
CA TRP A 147 5.78 7.16 -7.76
C TRP A 147 6.23 5.93 -6.97
N MET A 148 7.02 6.14 -5.92
CA MET A 148 7.40 5.06 -5.01
C MET A 148 6.19 4.50 -4.25
N GLY A 149 5.24 5.35 -3.85
CA GLY A 149 3.99 4.94 -3.21
C GLY A 149 3.11 4.12 -4.16
N MET A 150 3.00 4.54 -5.42
CA MET A 150 2.28 3.81 -6.47
C MET A 150 2.91 2.44 -6.77
N ALA A 151 4.25 2.37 -6.83
CA ALA A 151 4.98 1.11 -7.00
C ALA A 151 4.79 0.18 -5.79
N LEU A 152 4.86 0.72 -4.58
CA LEU A 152 4.64 -0.01 -3.33
C LEU A 152 3.25 -0.66 -3.30
N ILE A 153 2.20 0.12 -3.54
CA ILE A 153 0.83 -0.41 -3.46
C ILE A 153 0.53 -1.38 -4.62
N ALA A 154 1.14 -1.22 -5.79
CA ALA A 154 1.07 -2.21 -6.87
C ALA A 154 1.60 -3.58 -6.42
N LEU A 155 2.81 -3.60 -5.84
CA LEU A 155 3.45 -4.83 -5.38
C LEU A 155 2.66 -5.48 -4.24
N LEU A 156 2.18 -4.68 -3.30
CA LEU A 156 1.36 -5.15 -2.20
C LEU A 156 0.05 -5.79 -2.70
N LEU A 157 -0.69 -5.10 -3.57
CA LEU A 157 -1.91 -5.65 -4.18
C LEU A 157 -1.63 -6.94 -4.97
N ALA A 158 -0.54 -6.99 -5.74
CA ALA A 158 -0.15 -8.17 -6.49
C ALA A 158 0.20 -9.35 -5.57
N THR A 159 0.96 -9.12 -4.50
CA THR A 159 1.31 -10.18 -3.54
C THR A 159 0.10 -10.68 -2.76
N THR A 160 -0.85 -9.80 -2.38
CA THR A 160 -2.13 -10.18 -1.77
C THR A 160 -3.02 -10.97 -2.74
N ALA A 161 -3.03 -10.60 -4.03
CA ALA A 161 -3.77 -11.32 -5.06
C ALA A 161 -3.21 -12.73 -5.26
N MET A 162 -1.89 -12.89 -5.26
CA MET A 162 -1.18 -14.18 -5.42
C MET A 162 -1.22 -15.12 -4.22
N GLN A 163 -1.70 -14.65 -3.07
CA GLN A 163 -1.68 -15.39 -1.80
C GLN A 163 -2.16 -16.86 -1.90
N PRO A 164 -3.27 -17.20 -2.58
CA PRO A 164 -3.78 -18.58 -2.63
C PRO A 164 -2.81 -19.57 -3.32
N SER A 165 -1.87 -19.06 -4.12
CA SER A 165 -0.96 -19.87 -4.93
C SER A 165 0.43 -20.03 -4.29
N ILE A 166 0.77 -19.25 -3.26
CA ILE A 166 2.10 -19.24 -2.63
C ILE A 166 2.47 -20.61 -2.05
N GLY A 167 1.52 -21.29 -1.40
CA GLY A 167 1.75 -22.59 -0.78
C GLY A 167 1.95 -23.72 -1.81
N ARG A 168 1.33 -23.60 -2.98
CA ARG A 168 1.27 -24.67 -4.00
C ARG A 168 2.35 -24.56 -5.07
N ASN A 169 2.88 -23.36 -5.32
CA ASN A 169 3.83 -23.11 -6.40
C ASN A 169 5.11 -22.44 -5.86
N MET A 170 6.25 -23.11 -6.04
CA MET A 170 7.56 -22.63 -5.58
C MET A 170 8.01 -21.35 -6.29
N GLN A 171 7.72 -21.20 -7.58
CA GLN A 171 8.06 -19.98 -8.34
C GLN A 171 7.30 -18.77 -7.81
N ILE A 172 5.99 -18.93 -7.55
CA ILE A 172 5.16 -17.86 -6.96
C ILE A 172 5.65 -17.50 -5.56
N ARG A 173 6.09 -18.48 -4.78
CA ARG A 173 6.69 -18.25 -3.45
C ARG A 173 7.98 -17.45 -3.53
N ARG A 174 8.89 -17.78 -4.46
CA ARG A 174 10.12 -17.01 -4.71
C ARG A 174 9.78 -15.59 -5.14
N LEU A 175 8.84 -15.42 -6.08
CA LEU A 175 8.37 -14.11 -6.52
C LEU A 175 7.80 -13.29 -5.36
N HIS A 176 6.97 -13.90 -4.51
CA HIS A 176 6.42 -13.25 -3.32
C HIS A 176 7.53 -12.77 -2.37
N ILE A 177 8.53 -13.60 -2.09
CA ILE A 177 9.66 -13.22 -1.22
C ILE A 177 10.46 -12.07 -1.84
N SER A 178 10.84 -12.18 -3.12
CA SER A 178 11.58 -11.13 -3.83
C SER A 178 10.80 -9.81 -3.87
N ALA A 179 9.50 -9.87 -4.16
CA ALA A 179 8.64 -8.69 -4.13
C ALA A 179 8.59 -8.06 -2.72
N ASN A 180 8.52 -8.86 -1.66
CA ASN A 180 8.46 -8.35 -0.30
C ASN A 180 9.78 -7.71 0.18
N VAL A 181 10.93 -8.13 -0.35
CA VAL A 181 12.19 -7.41 -0.12
C VAL A 181 12.13 -6.01 -0.73
N ILE A 182 11.61 -5.89 -1.96
CA ILE A 182 11.41 -4.60 -2.63
C ILE A 182 10.38 -3.75 -1.85
N VAL A 183 9.27 -4.35 -1.41
CA VAL A 183 8.26 -3.68 -0.56
C VAL A 183 8.88 -3.12 0.72
N ALA A 184 9.76 -3.86 1.40
CA ALA A 184 10.44 -3.39 2.61
C ALA A 184 11.32 -2.17 2.32
N LEU A 185 12.09 -2.19 1.23
CA LEU A 185 12.88 -1.05 0.78
C LEU A 185 12.01 0.16 0.43
N LEU A 186 10.92 -0.07 -0.32
CA LEU A 186 9.98 0.99 -0.68
C LEU A 186 9.29 1.59 0.55
N LEU A 187 8.89 0.78 1.55
CA LEU A 187 8.32 1.29 2.80
C LEU A 187 9.31 2.15 3.58
N PHE A 188 10.57 1.73 3.67
CA PHE A 188 11.62 2.53 4.28
C PHE A 188 11.76 3.88 3.55
N MET A 189 11.86 3.84 2.22
CA MET A 189 12.00 5.05 1.41
C MET A 189 10.74 5.94 1.47
N GLN A 190 9.54 5.37 1.65
CA GLN A 190 8.30 6.10 1.89
C GLN A 190 8.29 6.80 3.25
N ALA A 191 8.83 6.17 4.29
CA ALA A 191 8.97 6.81 5.60
C ALA A 191 9.94 8.00 5.54
N VAL A 192 11.09 7.86 4.86
CA VAL A 192 12.06 8.94 4.67
C VAL A 192 11.48 10.09 3.84
N SER A 193 10.90 9.78 2.67
CA SER A 193 10.30 10.80 1.79
C SER A 193 9.08 11.47 2.42
N GLY A 194 8.29 10.75 3.22
CA GLY A 194 7.18 11.30 3.99
C GLY A 194 7.64 12.31 5.03
N ALA A 195 8.67 11.97 5.82
CA ALA A 195 9.26 12.91 6.78
C ALA A 195 9.83 14.15 6.09
N ARG A 196 10.55 13.99 4.97
CA ARG A 196 11.04 15.11 4.15
C ARG A 196 9.89 16.01 3.69
N ASN A 197 8.82 15.44 3.15
CA ASN A 197 7.69 16.22 2.63
C ASN A 197 6.93 16.97 3.74
N LEU A 198 6.95 16.48 4.98
CA LEU A 198 6.42 17.22 6.12
C LEU A 198 7.30 18.41 6.51
N LEU A 199 8.62 18.32 6.32
CA LEU A 199 9.56 19.42 6.60
C LEU A 199 9.57 20.51 5.53
N LEU A 200 9.26 20.15 4.28
CA LEU A 200 9.28 21.06 3.13
C LEU A 200 7.92 21.72 2.84
N ARG A 201 6.93 21.50 3.70
CA ARG A 201 5.59 22.09 3.58
C ARG A 201 5.54 23.52 4.09
#